data_AF-A0A947QVD4-F1
#
_entry.id   AF-A0A947QVD4-F1
#
_cell.length_a   1.000
_cell.length_b   1.000
_cell.length_c   1.000
_cell.angle_alpha   90.00
_cell.angle_beta   90.00
_cell.angle_gamma   90.00
#
_symmetry.space_group_name_H-M   'P 1'
#
loop_
_entity.id
_entity.type
_entity.pdbx_description
1 polymer ?
#
loop_
_entity_poly.entity_id
_entity_poly.type
_entity_poly.pdbx_seq_one_letter_code
_entity_poly.pdbx_strand_id
1 'polypeptide(L)'
;EAEISMVRKMVKFPEVLEKALDERKPHVIAGFLFEMCHEFNKFYSAAPVLTAESDEAQRTRLGIVQGFMHELKSGLAILGIPVLERM
;
A
#
# COMPACT_ATOMS: atom_id res chain seq x y z
N GLU A 1 -2.94 -15.31 -4.93
CA GLU A 1 -4.09 -14.62 -4.30
C GLU A 1 -3.68 -13.36 -3.53
N ALA A 2 -2.68 -13.43 -2.65
CA ALA A 2 -2.23 -12.27 -1.86
C ALA A 2 -1.79 -11.06 -2.71
N GLU A 3 -1.07 -11.30 -3.82
CA GLU A 3 -0.70 -10.26 -4.80
C GLU A 3 -1.92 -9.50 -5.34
N ILE A 4 -2.95 -10.23 -5.78
CA ILE A 4 -4.18 -9.66 -6.33
C ILE A 4 -4.94 -8.87 -5.26
N SER A 5 -5.02 -9.42 -4.04
CA SER A 5 -5.67 -8.74 -2.92
C SER A 5 -4.98 -7.41 -2.61
N MET A 6 -3.64 -7.41 -2.58
CA MET A 6 -2.86 -6.20 -2.36
C MET A 6 -3.08 -5.16 -3.46
N VAL A 7 -3.03 -5.55 -4.73
CA VAL A 7 -3.29 -4.65 -5.87
C VAL A 7 -4.71 -4.09 -5.81
N ARG A 8 -5.71 -4.93 -5.49
CA ARG A 8 -7.09 -4.47 -5.32
C ARG A 8 -7.26 -3.49 -4.16
N LYS A 9 -6.47 -3.62 -3.09
CA LYS A 9 -6.48 -2.66 -1.98
C LYS A 9 -5.93 -1.32 -2.46
N MET A 10 -4.78 -1.32 -3.13
CA MET A 10 -4.12 -0.11 -3.66
C MET A 10 -5.03 0.69 -4.62
N VAL A 11 -5.69 0.00 -5.55
CA VAL A 11 -6.61 0.62 -6.53
C VAL A 11 -7.74 1.45 -5.88
N LYS A 12 -8.10 1.17 -4.62
CA LYS A 12 -9.15 1.92 -3.89
C LYS A 12 -8.64 3.22 -3.27
N PHE A 13 -7.35 3.48 -3.25
CA PHE A 13 -6.79 4.66 -2.58
C PHE A 13 -7.35 5.99 -3.12
N PRO A 14 -7.50 6.21 -4.45
CA PRO A 14 -8.09 7.44 -4.97
C PRO A 14 -9.53 7.69 -4.48
N GLU A 15 -10.38 6.65 -4.50
CA GLU A 15 -11.77 6.73 -4.01
C GLU A 15 -11.83 7.10 -2.53
N VAL A 16 -10.91 6.56 -1.73
CA VAL A 16 -10.79 6.88 -0.30
C VAL A 16 -10.38 8.33 -0.08
N LEU A 17 -9.50 8.88 -0.93
CA LEU A 17 -9.11 10.29 -0.89
C LEU A 17 -10.29 11.21 -1.23
N GLU A 18 -11.03 10.91 -2.30
CA GLU A 18 -12.23 11.66 -2.67
C GLU A 18 -13.26 11.67 -1.54
N LYS A 19 -13.55 10.49 -0.97
CA LYS A 19 -14.46 10.37 0.16
C LYS A 19 -13.99 11.16 1.39
N ALA A 20 -12.70 11.08 1.73
CA ALA A 20 -12.15 11.81 2.86
C ALA A 20 -12.23 13.33 2.67
N LEU A 21 -12.07 13.80 1.42
CA LEU A 21 -12.20 15.20 1.05
C LEU A 21 -13.65 15.68 1.14
N ASP A 22 -14.58 14.94 0.52
CA ASP A 22 -16.01 15.27 0.47
C ASP A 22 -16.62 15.31 1.87
N GLU A 23 -16.28 14.33 2.72
CA GLU A 23 -16.78 14.25 4.08
C GLU A 23 -15.98 15.13 5.07
N ARG A 24 -14.87 15.73 4.65
CA ARG A 24 -13.91 16.46 5.51
C ARG A 24 -13.42 15.63 6.70
N LYS A 25 -13.09 14.35 6.43
CA LYS A 25 -12.71 13.35 7.44
C LYS A 25 -11.32 12.78 7.16
N PRO A 26 -10.23 13.43 7.60
CA PRO A 26 -8.87 12.94 7.36
C PRO A 26 -8.56 11.59 8.02
N HIS A 27 -9.26 11.22 9.10
CA HIS A 27 -9.10 9.93 9.75
C HIS A 27 -9.44 8.73 8.84
N VAL A 28 -10.24 8.94 7.80
CA VAL A 28 -10.57 7.90 6.80
C VAL A 28 -9.31 7.48 6.04
N ILE A 29 -8.43 8.43 5.72
CA ILE A 29 -7.14 8.16 5.08
C ILE A 29 -6.26 7.33 6.02
N ALA A 30 -6.15 7.75 7.29
CA ALA A 30 -5.34 7.04 8.28
C ALA A 30 -5.82 5.58 8.49
N GLY A 31 -7.14 5.38 8.59
CA GLY A 31 -7.74 4.05 8.71
C GLY A 31 -7.46 3.18 7.48
N PHE A 32 -7.57 3.74 6.28
CA PHE A 32 -7.25 3.01 5.05
C PHE A 32 -5.78 2.63 4.96
N LEU A 33 -4.86 3.56 5.27
CA LEU A 33 -3.42 3.27 5.28
C LEU A 33 -3.09 2.15 6.27
N PHE A 34 -3.71 2.16 7.45
CA PHE A 34 -3.55 1.09 8.44
C PHE A 34 -3.98 -0.28 7.88
N GLU A 35 -5.16 -0.35 7.27
CA GLU A 35 -5.64 -1.58 6.62
C GLU A 35 -4.75 -2.01 5.44
N MET A 36 -4.25 -1.05 4.66
CA MET A 36 -3.34 -1.31 3.54
C MET A 36 -2.01 -1.90 4.03
N CYS A 37 -1.46 -1.38 5.13
CA CYS A 37 -0.27 -1.96 5.77
C CYS A 37 -0.52 -3.40 6.26
N HIS A 38 -1.71 -3.69 6.79
CA HIS A 38 -2.06 -5.04 7.20
C HIS A 38 -2.13 -6.00 6.01
N GLU A 39 -2.70 -5.57 4.89
CA GLU A 39 -2.74 -6.37 3.66
C GLU A 39 -1.35 -6.57 3.05
N PHE A 40 -0.50 -5.53 3.11
CA PHE A 40 0.90 -5.64 2.70
C PHE A 40 1.67 -6.66 3.54
N ASN A 41 1.47 -6.69 4.85
CA ASN A 41 2.11 -7.68 5.73
C ASN A 41 1.73 -9.13 5.36
N LYS A 42 0.46 -9.37 4.98
CA LYS A 42 0.03 -10.69 4.48
C LYS A 42 0.66 -11.02 3.13
N PHE A 43 0.73 -10.06 2.22
CA PHE A 43 1.42 -10.24 0.94
C PHE A 43 2.90 -10.59 1.15
N TYR A 44 3.59 -9.82 1.99
CA TYR A 44 5.03 -9.99 2.24
C TYR A 44 5.36 -11.32 2.91
N SER A 45 4.48 -11.85 3.77
CA SER A 45 4.68 -13.16 4.39
C SER A 45 4.33 -14.32 3.47
N ALA A 46 3.34 -14.17 2.59
CA ALA A 46 2.88 -15.23 1.70
C ALA A 46 3.68 -15.34 0.39
N ALA A 47 4.26 -14.24 -0.09
CA ALA A 47 4.91 -14.17 -1.40
C ALA A 47 6.35 -13.64 -1.27
N PRO A 48 7.37 -14.53 -1.26
CA PRO A 48 8.76 -14.12 -1.22
C PRO A 48 9.10 -13.22 -2.42
N VAL A 49 9.60 -12.01 -2.13
CA VAL A 49 9.87 -11.01 -3.17
C VAL A 49 11.23 -11.25 -3.80
N LEU A 50 12.30 -11.23 -3.00
CA LEU A 50 13.68 -11.30 -3.50
C LEU A 50 14.08 -12.70 -3.98
N THR A 51 13.50 -13.74 -3.36
CA THR A 51 13.76 -15.15 -3.67
C THR A 51 12.57 -15.77 -4.40
N ALA A 52 11.91 -14.99 -5.26
CA ALA A 52 10.82 -15.48 -6.07
C ALA A 52 11.28 -16.59 -7.02
N GLU A 53 10.34 -17.43 -7.43
CA GLU A 53 10.52 -18.61 -8.26
C GLU A 53 10.97 -18.31 -9.70
N SER A 54 10.74 -17.09 -10.17
CA SER A 54 11.17 -16.62 -11.50
C SER A 54 11.46 -15.12 -11.51
N ASP A 55 12.26 -14.67 -12.47
CA ASP A 55 12.55 -13.25 -12.68
C ASP A 55 11.27 -12.43 -12.94
N GLU A 56 10.28 -13.03 -13.62
CA GLU A 56 9.00 -12.39 -13.90
C GLU A 56 8.17 -12.21 -12.62
N ALA A 57 8.11 -13.24 -11.77
CA ALA A 57 7.46 -13.16 -10.46
C ALA A 57 8.16 -12.13 -9.56
N GLN A 58 9.50 -12.14 -9.53
CA GLN A 58 10.30 -11.16 -8.79
C GLN A 58 9.99 -9.72 -9.22
N ARG A 59 10.01 -9.44 -10.53
CA ARG A 59 9.71 -8.11 -11.08
C ARG A 59 8.31 -7.66 -10.73
N THR A 60 7.32 -8.55 -10.86
CA THR A 60 5.93 -8.26 -10.52
C THR A 60 5.79 -7.89 -9.05
N ARG A 61 6.35 -8.71 -8.14
CA ARG A 61 6.31 -8.47 -6.69
C ARG A 61 7.05 -7.19 -6.29
N LEU A 62 8.18 -6.89 -6.92
CA LEU A 62 8.89 -5.61 -6.73
C LEU A 62 8.04 -4.42 -7.16
N GLY A 63 7.31 -4.52 -8.27
CA GLY A 63 6.36 -3.50 -8.70
C GLY A 63 5.26 -3.25 -7.68
N ILE A 64 4.70 -4.31 -7.09
CA ILE A 64 3.71 -4.20 -6.00
C ILE A 64 4.30 -3.48 -4.78
N VAL A 65 5.52 -3.83 -4.36
CA VAL A 65 6.21 -3.17 -3.24
C VAL A 65 6.43 -1.68 -3.52
N GLN A 66 6.86 -1.33 -4.73
CA GLN A 66 7.05 0.07 -5.12
C GLN A 66 5.73 0.85 -5.13
N GLY A 67 4.66 0.26 -5.67
CA GLY A 67 3.32 0.85 -5.66
C GLY A 67 2.81 1.12 -4.24
N PHE A 68 2.92 0.12 -3.36
CA PHE A 68 2.56 0.27 -1.95
C PHE A 68 3.34 1.40 -1.26
N MET A 69 4.66 1.45 -1.46
CA MET A 69 5.51 2.49 -0.90
C MET A 69 5.13 3.89 -1.40
N HIS A 70 4.76 4.02 -2.67
CA HIS A 70 4.31 5.27 -3.26
C HIS A 70 3.00 5.76 -2.62
N GLU A 71 2.01 4.88 -2.51
CA GLU A 71 0.71 5.22 -1.91
C GLU A 71 0.84 5.54 -0.41
N LEU A 72 1.62 4.73 0.32
CA LEU A 72 1.85 4.95 1.75
C LEU A 72 2.51 6.32 2.00
N LYS A 73 3.56 6.65 1.24
CA LYS A 73 4.23 7.96 1.34
C LYS A 73 3.27 9.10 1.00
N SER A 74 2.46 8.94 -0.04
CA SER A 74 1.48 9.95 -0.46
C SER A 74 0.42 10.19 0.62
N GLY A 75 -0.15 9.12 1.18
CA GLY A 75 -1.15 9.23 2.25
C GLY A 75 -0.58 9.84 3.54
N LEU A 76 0.63 9.45 3.93
CA LEU A 76 1.30 10.04 5.10
C LEU A 76 1.63 11.52 4.89
N ALA A 77 2.07 11.90 3.69
CA ALA A 77 2.32 13.30 3.34
C ALA A 77 1.04 14.15 3.43
N ILE A 78 -0.11 13.64 2.98
CA ILE A 78 -1.41 14.31 3.12
C ILE A 78 -1.78 14.52 4.59
N LEU A 79 -1.44 13.56 5.45
CA LEU A 79 -1.66 13.65 6.89
C LEU A 79 -0.61 14.50 7.62
N GLY A 80 0.41 15.02 6.92
CA GLY A 80 1.51 15.78 7.52
C GLY A 80 2.46 14.94 8.35
N ILE A 81 2.51 13.62 8.13
CA ILE A 81 3.35 12.69 8.88
C ILE A 81 4.64 12.43 8.07
N PRO A 82 5.84 12.75 8.60
CA PRO A 82 7.09 12.46 7.93
C PRO A 82 7.37 10.95 7.89
N VAL A 83 7.98 10.49 6.80
CA VAL A 83 8.33 9.07 6.60
C VAL A 83 9.79 8.86 6.92
N LEU A 84 10.11 7.80 7.69
CA LEU A 84 11.48 7.36 7.93
C LEU A 84 11.97 6.51 6.76
N GLU A 85 13.21 6.72 6.30
CA GLU A 85 13.83 5.88 5.26
C GLU A 85 14.16 4.48 5.77
N ARG A 86 14.36 4.35 7.08
CA ARG A 86 14.59 3.09 7.79
C ARG A 86 14.04 3.22 9.21
N MET A 87 13.30 2.22 9.67
CA MET A 87 12.95 2.06 11.09
C MET A 87 14.07 1.34 11.83
#